data_AF-A0AAU2B822-F1
#
_entry.id   AF-A0AAU2B822-F1
#
_cell.length_a   1.000
_cell.length_b   1.000
_cell.length_c   1.000
_cell.angle_alpha   90.00
_cell.angle_beta   90.00
_cell.angle_gamma   90.00
#
_symmetry.space_group_name_H-M   'P 1'
#
loop_
_entity.id
_entity.type
_entity.pdbx_description
1 polymer ?
#
loop_
_entity_poly.entity_id
_entity_poly.type
_entity_poly.pdbx_seq_one_letter_code
_entity_poly.pdbx_strand_id
1 'polypeptide(L)'
;MTAIRRRTVDGCRLCCTWGVVESSGLCPECASAYRRFRNGDVVGVRYREAACRRCGWPALVSSDGTCRCCRLLVRLRGDDAWLEAERARRTLASGRPLQLALRLATARLPRAEPLRQTDTPLTRQTLPGWVRRTAAPQPADDPAVCVEEVPGQLGLFAPWPRSFTRAHAARIQGRPLPGLSEVATALGEMARERRVAATWRFHTLGGARLALAARLPDECLVRPETLADLPQMAPTLREAFARASLLDRPRARIVPAWQTSGRGSCRDCLAWTNKRAQRCVGCLNWAHGHTSGTCQRCARWVALHDGYCRRCVLVPLCTGGSTY
;
A
#
# COMPACT_ATOMS: atom_id res chain seq x y z
N MET A 1 46.02 6.95 -43.61
CA MET A 1 44.61 6.91 -44.04
C MET A 1 43.77 6.26 -42.93
N THR A 2 43.11 7.06 -42.10
CA THR A 2 42.32 6.58 -40.96
C THR A 2 40.98 6.06 -41.48
N ALA A 3 40.77 4.74 -41.45
CA ALA A 3 39.52 4.14 -41.90
C ALA A 3 38.35 4.74 -41.09
N ILE A 4 37.45 5.46 -41.79
CA ILE A 4 36.19 5.94 -41.21
C ILE A 4 35.34 4.70 -40.93
N ARG A 5 35.37 4.22 -39.67
CA ARG A 5 34.47 3.16 -39.22
C ARG A 5 33.04 3.66 -39.39
N ARG A 6 32.31 3.09 -40.37
CA ARG A 6 30.87 3.34 -40.53
C ARG A 6 30.18 2.97 -39.22
N ARG A 7 29.64 3.99 -38.54
CA ARG A 7 28.80 3.83 -37.35
C ARG A 7 27.41 3.44 -37.83
N THR A 8 26.96 2.23 -37.48
CA THR A 8 25.61 1.75 -37.77
C THR A 8 24.68 2.14 -36.63
N VAL A 9 23.44 2.50 -36.96
CA VAL A 9 22.35 2.73 -35.99
C VAL A 9 21.55 1.44 -35.92
N ASP A 10 21.53 0.81 -34.74
CA ASP A 10 20.88 -0.47 -34.52
C ASP A 10 20.54 -0.66 -33.02
N GLY A 11 19.83 -1.74 -32.69
CA GLY A 11 19.64 -2.20 -31.32
C GLY A 11 20.90 -2.84 -30.74
N CYS A 12 21.36 -2.36 -29.58
CA CYS A 12 22.43 -3.01 -28.84
C CYS A 12 22.03 -4.43 -28.43
N ARG A 13 22.80 -5.44 -28.82
CA ARG A 13 22.50 -6.86 -28.54
C ARG A 13 22.43 -7.22 -27.04
N LEU A 14 23.07 -6.44 -26.17
CA LEU A 14 23.11 -6.71 -24.72
C LEU A 14 22.08 -5.93 -23.89
N CYS A 15 21.69 -4.73 -24.32
CA CYS A 15 20.78 -3.90 -23.53
C CYS A 15 19.53 -3.44 -24.29
N CYS A 16 19.40 -3.75 -25.58
CA CYS A 16 18.30 -3.34 -26.44
C CYS A 16 18.10 -1.81 -26.54
N THR A 17 19.11 -1.02 -26.18
CA THR A 17 19.09 0.42 -26.46
C THR A 17 19.29 0.62 -27.96
N TRP A 18 18.44 1.40 -28.59
CA TRP A 18 18.54 1.74 -30.01
C TRP A 18 19.44 2.96 -30.20
N GLY A 19 20.42 2.90 -31.09
CA GLY A 19 21.30 4.01 -31.40
C GLY A 19 22.60 3.57 -32.06
N VAL A 20 23.63 4.40 -31.99
CA VAL A 20 24.95 4.05 -32.56
C VAL A 20 25.56 2.86 -31.82
N VAL A 21 25.88 1.80 -32.58
CA VAL A 21 26.57 0.61 -32.10
C VAL A 21 27.98 0.49 -32.70
N GLU A 22 28.88 -0.18 -31.96
CA GLU A 22 30.17 -0.60 -32.48
C GLU A 22 30.00 -1.79 -33.44
N SER A 23 31.06 -2.14 -34.18
CA SER A 23 31.05 -3.30 -35.09
C SER A 23 30.76 -4.64 -34.39
N SER A 24 30.90 -4.69 -33.06
CA SER A 24 30.49 -5.82 -32.21
C SER A 24 28.97 -5.95 -32.02
N GLY A 25 28.17 -5.02 -32.54
CA GLY A 25 26.72 -4.95 -32.30
C GLY A 25 26.38 -4.46 -30.87
N LEU A 26 27.35 -3.89 -30.16
CA LEU A 26 27.19 -3.38 -28.80
C LEU A 26 27.23 -1.86 -28.79
N CYS A 27 26.41 -1.23 -27.96
CA CYS A 27 26.61 0.19 -27.67
C CYS A 27 27.93 0.41 -26.90
N PRO A 28 28.60 1.56 -27.04
CA PRO A 28 29.86 1.88 -26.36
C PRO A 28 29.92 1.54 -24.86
N GLU A 29 28.84 1.78 -24.10
CA GLU A 29 28.85 1.45 -22.66
C GLU A 29 28.79 -0.05 -22.41
N CYS A 30 28.01 -0.79 -23.21
CA CYS A 30 27.97 -2.25 -23.15
C CYS A 30 29.28 -2.86 -23.65
N ALA A 31 29.90 -2.33 -24.70
CA ALA A 31 31.21 -2.77 -25.18
C ALA A 31 32.30 -2.56 -24.12
N SER A 32 32.29 -1.39 -23.45
CA SER A 32 33.21 -1.13 -22.33
C SER A 32 32.94 -2.06 -21.14
N ALA A 33 31.69 -2.29 -20.77
CA ALA A 33 31.34 -3.17 -19.65
C ALA A 33 31.69 -4.64 -19.96
N TYR A 34 31.41 -5.10 -21.18
CA TYR A 34 31.69 -6.45 -21.63
C TYR A 34 33.19 -6.73 -21.72
N ARG A 35 34.00 -5.77 -22.18
CA ARG A 35 35.47 -5.87 -22.14
C ARG A 35 35.98 -6.03 -20.71
N ARG A 36 35.53 -5.19 -19.77
CA ARG A 36 35.91 -5.29 -18.35
C ARG A 36 35.48 -6.61 -17.73
N PHE A 37 34.29 -7.10 -18.08
CA PHE A 37 33.81 -8.43 -17.67
C PHE A 37 34.73 -9.55 -18.17
N ARG A 38 35.10 -9.54 -19.46
CA ARG A 38 35.98 -10.56 -20.04
C ARG A 38 37.41 -10.53 -19.49
N ASN A 39 37.91 -9.35 -19.12
CA ASN A 39 39.26 -9.20 -18.61
C ASN A 39 39.39 -9.48 -17.09
N GLY A 40 38.28 -9.72 -16.37
CA GLY A 40 38.30 -9.96 -14.92
C GLY A 40 38.51 -8.71 -14.06
N ASP A 41 38.57 -7.51 -14.66
CA ASP A 41 38.98 -6.24 -14.04
C ASP A 41 37.91 -5.56 -13.15
N VAL A 42 36.98 -6.29 -12.51
CA VAL A 42 35.86 -5.66 -11.80
C VAL A 42 35.89 -5.88 -10.29
N VAL A 43 36.48 -4.93 -9.58
CA VAL A 43 36.26 -4.71 -8.15
C VAL A 43 34.85 -4.10 -7.97
N GLY A 44 33.92 -4.88 -7.40
CA GLY A 44 32.66 -4.37 -6.83
C GLY A 44 31.37 -4.43 -7.68
N VAL A 45 31.41 -4.79 -8.98
CA VAL A 45 30.19 -5.03 -9.78
C VAL A 45 30.35 -6.27 -10.66
N ARG A 46 29.88 -7.43 -10.18
CA ARG A 46 29.86 -8.66 -10.98
C ARG A 46 28.76 -8.56 -12.04
N TYR A 47 29.15 -8.64 -13.30
CA TYR A 47 28.23 -8.81 -14.42
C TYR A 47 28.11 -10.30 -14.75
N ARG A 48 26.93 -10.74 -15.18
CA ARG A 48 26.71 -12.10 -15.69
C ARG A 48 25.67 -12.11 -16.80
N GLU A 49 25.74 -13.10 -17.67
CA GLU A 49 24.70 -13.36 -18.67
C GLU A 49 23.54 -14.09 -17.98
N ALA A 50 22.36 -13.47 -17.93
CA ALA A 50 21.16 -14.05 -17.34
C ALA A 50 19.90 -13.30 -17.82
N ALA A 51 18.72 -13.88 -17.59
CA ALA A 51 17.46 -13.17 -17.76
C ALA A 51 17.34 -12.03 -16.74
N CYS A 52 16.92 -10.85 -17.20
CA CYS A 52 16.69 -9.71 -16.32
C CYS A 52 15.53 -9.97 -15.37
N ARG A 53 15.77 -9.80 -14.06
CA ARG A 53 14.74 -9.89 -13.00
C ARG A 53 13.50 -9.03 -13.25
N ARG A 54 13.65 -7.85 -13.87
CA ARG A 54 12.53 -6.94 -14.14
C ARG A 54 11.77 -7.29 -15.42
N CYS A 55 12.46 -7.35 -16.55
CA CYS A 55 11.82 -7.49 -17.85
C CYS A 55 11.88 -8.90 -18.47
N GLY A 56 12.60 -9.84 -17.86
CA GLY A 56 12.80 -11.19 -18.40
C GLY A 56 13.80 -11.29 -19.55
N TRP A 57 14.26 -10.17 -20.13
CA TRP A 57 15.13 -10.17 -21.30
C TRP A 57 16.51 -10.80 -21.01
N PRO A 58 17.02 -11.70 -21.88
CA PRO A 58 18.38 -12.23 -21.80
C PRO A 58 19.42 -11.12 -22.02
N ALA A 59 20.14 -10.73 -20.97
CA ALA A 59 21.08 -9.62 -21.01
C ALA A 59 22.33 -9.86 -20.17
N LEU A 60 23.31 -8.97 -20.33
CA LEU A 60 24.33 -8.77 -19.32
C LEU A 60 23.70 -8.01 -18.14
N VAL A 61 23.43 -8.73 -17.05
CA VAL A 61 22.82 -8.18 -15.84
C VAL A 61 23.89 -7.87 -14.80
N SER A 62 23.64 -6.86 -13.96
CA SER A 62 24.48 -6.61 -12.79
C SER A 62 24.26 -7.64 -11.69
N SER A 63 25.04 -7.51 -10.60
CA SER A 63 24.86 -8.18 -9.31
C SER A 63 23.39 -8.33 -8.93
N ASP A 64 22.63 -7.24 -8.96
CA ASP A 64 21.21 -7.23 -8.61
C ASP A 64 20.28 -7.93 -9.63
N GLY A 65 20.81 -8.62 -10.64
CA GLY A 65 20.03 -9.33 -11.66
C GLY A 65 19.24 -8.42 -12.60
N THR A 66 19.51 -7.12 -12.64
CA THR A 66 18.82 -6.18 -13.55
C THR A 66 19.69 -5.77 -14.74
N CYS A 67 19.08 -5.61 -15.91
CA CYS A 67 19.78 -5.12 -17.10
C CYS A 67 19.96 -3.60 -17.02
N ARG A 68 20.88 -3.06 -17.83
CA ARG A 68 21.16 -1.61 -17.89
C ARG A 68 19.91 -0.77 -18.16
N CYS A 69 19.08 -1.15 -19.13
CA CYS A 69 17.90 -0.37 -19.50
C CYS A 69 16.85 -0.32 -18.39
N CYS A 70 16.59 -1.44 -17.73
CA CYS A 70 15.72 -1.47 -16.55
C CYS A 70 16.23 -0.58 -15.42
N ARG A 71 17.55 -0.52 -15.18
CA ARG A 71 18.13 0.38 -14.16
C ARG A 71 17.98 1.86 -14.54
N LEU A 72 18.17 2.19 -15.82
CA LEU A 72 17.95 3.56 -16.31
C LEU A 72 16.49 3.97 -16.17
N LEU A 73 15.57 3.08 -16.56
CA LEU A 73 14.14 3.34 -16.50
C LEU A 73 13.64 3.56 -15.07
N VAL A 74 14.08 2.73 -14.11
CA VAL A 74 13.77 2.93 -12.69
C VAL A 74 14.36 4.25 -12.17
N ARG A 75 15.57 4.64 -12.60
CA ARG A 75 16.19 5.92 -12.23
C ARG A 75 15.47 7.13 -12.81
N LEU A 76 14.97 7.01 -14.04
CA LEU A 76 14.25 8.06 -14.76
C LEU A 76 12.75 8.08 -14.43
N ARG A 77 12.33 7.46 -13.32
CA ARG A 77 10.94 7.45 -12.84
C ARG A 77 9.93 6.77 -13.79
N GLY A 78 10.37 5.85 -14.63
CA GLY A 78 9.48 5.08 -15.52
C GLY A 78 8.79 3.88 -14.86
N ASP A 79 9.05 3.59 -13.58
CA ASP A 79 8.46 2.44 -12.87
C ASP A 79 8.50 2.59 -11.33
N ASP A 80 7.64 3.45 -10.79
CA ASP A 80 7.56 3.70 -9.34
C ASP A 80 7.10 2.47 -8.54
N ALA A 81 6.26 1.60 -9.12
CA ALA A 81 5.84 0.36 -8.47
C ALA A 81 7.03 -0.60 -8.26
N TRP A 82 7.96 -0.66 -9.21
CA TRP A 82 9.20 -1.42 -9.05
C TRP A 82 10.10 -0.80 -7.98
N LEU A 83 10.25 0.53 -8.00
CA LEU A 83 11.04 1.25 -7.02
C LEU A 83 10.50 1.04 -5.59
N GLU A 84 9.18 1.03 -5.43
CA GLU A 84 8.53 0.80 -4.14
C GLU A 84 8.68 -0.65 -3.66
N ALA A 85 8.59 -1.63 -4.56
CA ALA A 85 8.88 -3.01 -4.18
C ALA A 85 10.34 -3.21 -3.78
N GLU A 86 11.28 -2.53 -4.44
CA GLU A 86 12.69 -2.51 -4.04
C GLU A 86 12.87 -1.92 -2.64
N ARG A 87 12.14 -0.83 -2.31
CA ARG A 87 12.12 -0.26 -0.95
C ARG A 87 11.55 -1.21 0.09
N ALA A 88 10.40 -1.80 -0.22
CA ALA A 88 9.72 -2.77 0.63
C ALA A 88 10.44 -4.13 0.70
N ARG A 89 11.59 -4.28 0.02
CA ARG A 89 12.36 -5.53 -0.10
C ARG A 89 11.50 -6.71 -0.57
N ARG A 90 10.48 -6.44 -1.40
CA ARG A 90 9.60 -7.45 -1.99
C ARG A 90 10.17 -7.93 -3.32
N THR A 91 9.99 -9.22 -3.60
CA THR A 91 10.27 -9.77 -4.92
C THR A 91 9.08 -9.50 -5.83
N LEU A 92 9.32 -8.90 -7.00
CA LEU A 92 8.31 -8.75 -8.03
C LEU A 92 8.49 -9.81 -9.10
N ALA A 93 7.37 -10.24 -9.70
CA ALA A 93 7.38 -11.07 -10.88
C ALA A 93 8.10 -10.35 -12.03
N SER A 94 8.81 -11.15 -12.84
CA SER A 94 9.42 -10.68 -14.09
C SER A 94 8.36 -10.44 -15.17
N GLY A 95 8.76 -9.92 -16.33
CA GLY A 95 7.85 -9.71 -17.47
C GLY A 95 7.32 -8.29 -17.60
N ARG A 96 7.90 -7.30 -16.90
CA ARG A 96 7.55 -5.90 -17.15
C ARG A 96 7.98 -5.47 -18.55
N PRO A 97 7.14 -4.75 -19.30
CA PRO A 97 7.47 -4.33 -20.65
C PRO A 97 8.77 -3.52 -20.66
N LEU A 98 9.62 -3.82 -21.64
CA LEU A 98 10.76 -2.99 -21.99
C LEU A 98 10.23 -1.77 -22.73
N GLN A 99 10.45 -0.58 -22.17
CA GLN A 99 10.29 0.64 -22.97
C GLN A 99 11.46 0.76 -23.93
N LEU A 100 11.18 1.23 -25.15
CA LEU A 100 12.22 1.54 -26.13
C LEU A 100 13.15 2.62 -25.56
N ALA A 101 14.40 2.25 -25.32
CA ALA A 101 15.43 3.17 -24.85
C ALA A 101 16.21 3.70 -26.06
N LEU A 102 16.10 5.01 -26.33
CA LEU A 102 16.85 5.67 -27.40
C LEU A 102 18.15 6.27 -26.85
N ARG A 103 19.27 5.98 -27.50
CA ARG A 103 20.54 6.66 -27.26
C ARG A 103 20.64 7.87 -28.17
N LEU A 104 20.41 9.05 -27.60
CA LEU A 104 20.65 10.33 -28.28
C LEU A 104 22.09 10.77 -28.02
N ALA A 105 22.82 11.17 -29.05
CA ALA A 105 24.24 11.55 -28.93
C ALA A 105 24.46 12.75 -27.99
N THR A 106 23.45 13.61 -27.87
CA THR A 106 23.46 14.83 -27.04
C THR A 106 22.97 14.60 -25.61
N ALA A 107 22.30 13.46 -25.33
CA ALA A 107 21.72 13.20 -24.02
C ALA A 107 22.68 12.41 -23.12
N ARG A 108 23.09 13.01 -22.00
CA ARG A 108 23.88 12.32 -20.98
C ARG A 108 22.97 11.49 -20.09
N LEU A 109 22.93 10.18 -20.32
CA LEU A 109 22.19 9.26 -19.45
C LEU A 109 22.86 9.13 -18.08
N PRO A 110 22.08 8.98 -16.99
CA PRO A 110 22.63 8.71 -15.67
C PRO A 110 23.41 7.39 -15.67
N ARG A 111 24.37 7.25 -14.76
CA ARG A 111 25.06 5.97 -14.57
C ARG A 111 24.04 4.91 -14.17
N ALA A 112 24.07 3.76 -14.85
CA ALA A 112 23.20 2.64 -14.54
C ALA A 112 23.88 1.73 -13.51
N GLU A 113 24.09 2.21 -12.28
CA GLU A 113 24.67 1.35 -11.23
C GLU A 113 23.58 0.46 -10.63
N PRO A 114 23.94 -0.72 -10.11
CA PRO A 114 23.00 -1.65 -9.49
C PRO A 114 22.21 -0.98 -8.35
N LEU A 115 20.96 -1.41 -8.18
CA LEU A 115 20.12 -1.02 -7.05
C LEU A 115 20.51 -1.78 -5.77
N ARG A 116 21.12 -2.96 -5.91
CA ARG A 116 21.58 -3.84 -4.82
C ARG A 116 23.02 -4.31 -5.04
N GLN A 117 23.73 -4.56 -3.95
CA GLN A 117 25.00 -5.28 -3.94
C GLN A 117 24.74 -6.73 -3.48
N THR A 118 25.00 -7.73 -4.33
CA THR A 118 24.69 -9.14 -4.02
C THR A 118 25.49 -9.74 -2.89
N ASP A 119 26.68 -9.22 -2.65
CA ASP A 119 27.63 -9.83 -1.72
C ASP A 119 27.32 -9.45 -0.26
N THR A 120 26.22 -8.70 -0.05
CA THR A 120 25.73 -8.29 1.26
C THR A 120 24.33 -8.87 1.48
N PRO A 121 24.03 -9.47 2.64
CA PRO A 121 22.67 -9.90 2.96
C PRO A 121 21.68 -8.74 2.85
N LEU A 122 20.46 -9.00 2.36
CA LEU A 122 19.42 -7.98 2.16
C LEU A 122 19.18 -7.13 3.42
N THR A 123 19.34 -7.71 4.61
CA THR A 123 19.23 -7.04 5.91
C THR A 123 20.23 -5.90 6.07
N ARG A 124 21.46 -6.08 5.59
CA ARG A 124 22.58 -5.13 5.68
C ARG A 124 22.73 -4.24 4.44
N GLN A 125 21.97 -4.50 3.37
CA GLN A 125 22.01 -3.67 2.17
C GLN A 125 21.34 -2.31 2.42
N THR A 126 22.06 -1.25 2.07
CA THR A 126 21.55 0.12 2.10
C THR A 126 21.13 0.54 0.69
N LEU A 127 19.90 1.03 0.54
CA LEU A 127 19.44 1.57 -0.74
C LEU A 127 20.20 2.86 -1.09
N PRO A 128 20.47 3.11 -2.38
CA PRO A 128 21.07 4.37 -2.81
C PRO A 128 20.30 5.58 -2.27
N GLY A 129 21.00 6.66 -1.90
CA GLY A 129 20.37 7.83 -1.27
C GLY A 129 19.26 8.47 -2.12
N TRP A 130 19.38 8.42 -3.44
CA TRP A 130 18.32 8.88 -4.34
C TRP A 130 17.06 8.01 -4.27
N VAL A 131 17.17 6.68 -4.09
CA VAL A 131 16.01 5.77 -3.92
C VAL A 131 15.27 6.09 -2.62
N ARG A 132 16.01 6.44 -1.55
CA ARG A 132 15.43 6.82 -0.25
C ARG A 132 14.70 8.17 -0.31
N ARG A 133 15.28 9.16 -0.99
CA ARG A 133 14.71 10.52 -1.12
C ARG A 133 13.52 10.62 -2.07
N THR A 134 13.35 9.63 -2.94
CA THR A 134 12.30 9.60 -3.95
C THR A 134 10.98 8.97 -3.45
N ALA A 135 10.87 8.70 -2.15
CA ALA A 135 9.63 8.22 -1.55
C ALA A 135 8.51 9.20 -1.92
N ALA A 136 7.46 8.69 -2.58
CA ALA A 136 6.26 9.49 -2.73
C ALA A 136 5.84 9.90 -1.32
N PRO A 137 5.47 11.17 -1.07
CA PRO A 137 4.85 11.54 0.18
C PRO A 137 3.71 10.57 0.39
N GLN A 138 3.72 9.84 1.51
CA GLN A 138 2.59 9.02 1.86
C GLN A 138 1.39 9.97 1.89
N PRO A 139 0.32 9.73 1.12
CA PRO A 139 -0.80 10.65 1.07
C PRO A 139 -1.28 10.88 2.50
N ALA A 140 -1.51 12.15 2.85
CA ALA A 140 -1.83 12.54 4.22
C ALA A 140 -3.14 11.89 4.72
N ASP A 141 -3.98 11.45 3.78
CA ASP A 141 -5.14 10.62 4.02
C ASP A 141 -5.14 9.40 3.09
N ASP A 142 -5.50 8.25 3.64
CA ASP A 142 -5.68 7.01 2.93
C ASP A 142 -7.18 6.69 2.84
N PRO A 143 -7.81 6.86 1.67
CA PRO A 143 -9.25 6.66 1.51
C PRO A 143 -9.69 5.20 1.72
N ALA A 144 -8.75 4.25 1.80
CA ALA A 144 -9.08 2.86 2.11
C ALA A 144 -9.33 2.64 3.62
N VAL A 145 -8.91 3.55 4.50
CA VAL A 145 -9.18 3.44 5.95
C VAL A 145 -10.54 4.07 6.26
N CYS A 146 -11.37 3.35 7.01
CA CYS A 146 -12.74 3.76 7.34
C CYS A 146 -13.57 4.14 6.11
N VAL A 147 -13.64 3.25 5.12
CA VAL A 147 -14.41 3.60 3.91
C VAL A 147 -15.86 3.84 4.26
N GLU A 148 -16.37 4.94 3.69
CA GLU A 148 -17.75 5.36 3.76
C GLU A 148 -18.66 4.18 3.40
N GLU A 149 -19.61 3.90 4.29
CA GLU A 149 -20.66 2.94 3.99
C GLU A 149 -21.68 3.64 3.11
N VAL A 150 -22.21 2.95 2.08
CA VAL A 150 -23.13 3.56 1.12
C VAL A 150 -24.32 4.20 1.87
N PRO A 151 -24.54 5.53 1.72
CA PRO A 151 -25.70 6.20 2.31
C PRO A 151 -27.00 5.45 2.00
N GLY A 152 -27.88 5.31 2.98
CA GLY A 152 -29.15 4.58 2.81
C GLY A 152 -29.07 3.06 2.98
N GLN A 153 -27.90 2.45 3.21
CA GLN A 153 -27.84 1.11 3.85
C GLN A 153 -28.26 1.27 5.31
N LEU A 154 -29.58 1.29 5.53
CA LEU A 154 -30.23 1.36 6.84
C LEU A 154 -29.49 0.50 7.88
N GLY A 155 -29.26 1.10 9.05
CA GLY A 155 -28.79 0.45 10.27
C GLY A 155 -29.80 -0.53 10.88
N LEU A 156 -30.42 -1.38 10.05
CA LEU A 156 -31.21 -2.54 10.45
C LEU A 156 -30.35 -3.54 11.23
N PHE A 157 -29.04 -3.53 11.01
CA PHE A 157 -28.07 -4.38 11.70
C PHE A 157 -27.05 -3.53 12.46
N ALA A 158 -26.46 -4.12 13.50
CA ALA A 158 -25.38 -3.47 14.25
C ALA A 158 -24.28 -2.99 13.27
N PRO A 159 -23.73 -1.77 13.47
CA PRO A 159 -22.58 -1.33 12.70
C PRO A 159 -21.49 -2.38 12.78
N TRP A 160 -20.79 -2.56 11.67
CA TRP A 160 -19.86 -3.66 11.52
C TRP A 160 -18.71 -3.55 12.52
N PRO A 161 -18.39 -4.59 13.32
CA PRO A 161 -17.25 -4.51 14.24
C PRO A 161 -15.96 -4.30 13.44
N ARG A 162 -15.27 -3.19 13.70
CA ARG A 162 -13.97 -2.86 13.13
C ARG A 162 -12.88 -3.20 14.15
N SER A 163 -11.69 -3.53 13.68
CA SER A 163 -10.53 -3.75 14.55
C SER A 163 -9.50 -2.68 14.23
N PHE A 164 -9.60 -1.54 14.91
CA PHE A 164 -8.70 -0.44 14.63
C PHE A 164 -7.31 -0.65 15.23
N THR A 165 -6.30 -0.08 14.59
CA THR A 165 -4.90 -0.11 15.04
C THR A 165 -4.34 1.31 15.02
N ARG A 166 -3.23 1.53 15.72
CA ARG A 166 -2.51 2.82 15.68
C ARG A 166 -2.05 3.19 14.26
N ALA A 167 -1.74 2.20 13.43
CA ALA A 167 -1.36 2.42 12.03
C ALA A 167 -2.51 3.02 11.21
N HIS A 168 -3.76 2.67 11.50
CA HIS A 168 -4.91 3.29 10.82
C HIS A 168 -5.04 4.77 11.17
N ALA A 169 -4.83 5.15 12.42
CA ALA A 169 -4.89 6.56 12.83
C ALA A 169 -3.83 7.41 12.11
N ALA A 170 -2.62 6.86 11.91
CA ALA A 170 -1.55 7.52 11.17
C ALA A 170 -1.91 7.70 9.69
N ARG A 171 -2.57 6.70 9.07
CA ARG A 171 -2.99 6.73 7.67
C ARG A 171 -4.09 7.76 7.37
N ILE A 172 -4.83 8.22 8.36
CA ILE A 172 -5.90 9.24 8.21
C ILE A 172 -5.56 10.57 8.89
N GLN A 173 -4.28 10.81 9.16
CA GLN A 173 -3.84 11.96 9.97
C GLN A 173 -4.25 13.31 9.35
N GLY A 174 -4.24 13.40 8.02
CA GLY A 174 -4.63 14.59 7.26
C GLY A 174 -6.11 14.64 6.84
N ARG A 175 -6.93 13.66 7.23
CA ARG A 175 -8.36 13.65 6.85
C ARG A 175 -9.10 14.80 7.56
N PRO A 176 -9.85 15.64 6.82
CA PRO A 176 -10.74 16.61 7.45
C PRO A 176 -11.89 15.86 8.13
N LEU A 177 -12.04 16.05 9.45
CA LEU A 177 -13.04 15.37 10.25
C LEU A 177 -13.85 16.41 11.05
N PRO A 178 -15.13 16.64 10.73
CA PRO A 178 -15.99 17.53 11.49
C PRO A 178 -16.06 17.09 12.96
N GLY A 179 -15.90 18.02 13.91
CA GLY A 179 -15.89 17.73 15.35
C GLY A 179 -14.51 17.38 15.94
N LEU A 180 -13.46 17.27 15.11
CA LEU A 180 -12.13 16.90 15.62
C LEU A 180 -11.51 17.96 16.52
N SER A 181 -11.73 19.24 16.23
CA SER A 181 -11.25 20.37 17.03
C SER A 181 -11.83 20.36 18.44
N GLU A 182 -13.12 20.11 18.55
CA GLU A 182 -13.90 20.11 19.79
C GLU A 182 -13.41 18.99 20.70
N VAL A 183 -13.23 17.78 20.15
CA VAL A 183 -12.66 16.65 20.90
C VAL A 183 -11.19 16.91 21.25
N ALA A 184 -10.41 17.52 20.37
CA ALA A 184 -9.00 17.84 20.65
C ALA A 184 -8.83 18.87 21.78
N THR A 185 -9.78 19.79 21.93
CA THR A 185 -9.88 20.74 23.04
C THR A 185 -10.24 20.00 24.34
N ALA A 186 -11.31 19.19 24.33
CA ALA A 186 -11.71 18.40 25.50
C ALA A 186 -10.58 17.47 25.99
N LEU A 187 -9.87 16.82 25.06
CA LEU A 187 -8.68 16.01 25.39
C LEU A 187 -7.53 16.84 25.96
N GLY A 188 -7.36 18.09 25.53
CA GLY A 188 -6.38 19.01 26.09
C GLY A 188 -6.69 19.39 27.54
N GLU A 189 -7.96 19.67 27.84
CA GLU A 189 -8.43 19.96 29.20
C GLU A 189 -8.25 18.77 30.11
N MET A 190 -8.69 17.58 29.67
CA MET A 190 -8.49 16.33 30.41
C MET A 190 -7.01 16.03 30.66
N ALA A 191 -6.13 16.32 29.69
CA ALA A 191 -4.71 16.12 29.86
C ALA A 191 -4.13 17.01 30.97
N ARG A 192 -4.58 18.27 31.04
CA ARG A 192 -4.20 19.23 32.07
C ARG A 192 -4.72 18.81 33.45
N GLU A 193 -6.00 18.43 33.54
CA GLU A 193 -6.63 17.95 34.78
C GLU A 193 -5.89 16.74 35.36
N ARG A 194 -5.54 15.78 34.50
CA ARG A 194 -4.88 14.53 34.91
C ARG A 194 -3.36 14.63 35.00
N ARG A 195 -2.78 15.79 34.65
CA ARG A 195 -1.32 16.03 34.60
C ARG A 195 -0.57 14.98 33.78
N VAL A 196 -1.13 14.58 32.64
CA VAL A 196 -0.55 13.55 31.76
C VAL A 196 0.30 14.16 30.65
N ALA A 197 1.27 13.39 30.17
CA ALA A 197 2.25 13.84 29.18
C ALA A 197 1.66 14.03 27.77
N ALA A 198 2.35 14.79 26.92
CA ALA A 198 1.96 15.04 25.53
C ALA A 198 1.78 13.75 24.69
N THR A 199 2.55 12.69 24.98
CA THR A 199 2.45 11.39 24.31
C THR A 199 1.07 10.73 24.50
N TRP A 200 0.45 10.93 25.67
CA TRP A 200 -0.92 10.49 25.93
C TRP A 200 -1.88 11.16 24.96
N ARG A 201 -1.80 12.50 24.84
CA ARG A 201 -2.66 13.29 23.96
C ARG A 201 -2.51 12.86 22.50
N PHE A 202 -1.29 12.59 22.05
CA PHE A 202 -1.02 12.09 20.71
C PHE A 202 -1.74 10.77 20.42
N HIS A 203 -1.63 9.80 21.33
CA HIS A 203 -2.29 8.50 21.17
C HIS A 203 -3.82 8.59 21.24
N THR A 204 -4.36 9.36 22.18
CA THR A 204 -5.81 9.52 22.34
C THR A 204 -6.42 10.27 21.15
N LEU A 205 -5.74 11.29 20.62
CA LEU A 205 -6.19 12.01 19.43
C LEU A 205 -6.25 11.10 18.19
N GLY A 206 -5.30 10.16 18.06
CA GLY A 206 -5.36 9.14 17.02
C GLY A 206 -6.61 8.25 17.12
N GLY A 207 -7.00 7.87 18.34
CA GLY A 207 -8.25 7.14 18.60
C GLY A 207 -9.50 7.97 18.29
N ALA A 208 -9.50 9.26 18.65
CA ALA A 208 -10.61 10.18 18.34
C ALA A 208 -10.82 10.35 16.83
N ARG A 209 -9.74 10.49 16.05
CA ARG A 209 -9.81 10.53 14.58
C ARG A 209 -10.48 9.28 14.00
N LEU A 210 -10.10 8.11 14.49
CA LEU A 210 -10.67 6.84 14.03
C LEU A 210 -12.17 6.76 14.33
N ALA A 211 -12.59 7.18 15.53
CA ALA A 211 -13.99 7.17 15.92
C ALA A 211 -14.84 8.13 15.06
N LEU A 212 -14.35 9.34 14.81
CA LEU A 212 -15.01 10.33 13.95
C LEU A 212 -15.08 9.87 12.49
N ALA A 213 -14.01 9.25 11.99
CA ALA A 213 -13.94 8.70 10.64
C ALA A 213 -14.82 7.45 10.47
N ALA A 214 -15.17 6.77 11.56
CA ALA A 214 -16.01 5.58 11.55
C ALA A 214 -17.52 5.89 11.66
N ARG A 215 -17.90 7.17 11.78
CA ARG A 215 -19.30 7.59 11.68
C ARG A 215 -19.90 7.17 10.35
N LEU A 216 -21.20 6.90 10.36
CA LEU A 216 -21.94 6.79 9.09
C LEU A 216 -21.99 8.17 8.43
N PRO A 217 -22.06 8.25 7.09
CA PRO A 217 -21.99 9.54 6.38
C PRO A 217 -23.05 10.56 6.80
N ASP A 218 -24.23 10.09 7.22
CA ASP A 218 -25.33 10.96 7.67
C ASP A 218 -25.27 11.30 9.17
N GLU A 219 -24.22 10.90 9.89
CA GLU A 219 -24.10 11.06 11.34
C GLU A 219 -23.13 12.16 11.76
N CYS A 220 -23.61 13.06 12.62
CA CYS A 220 -22.76 14.06 13.26
C CYS A 220 -22.16 13.57 14.58
N LEU A 221 -22.77 12.59 15.25
CA LEU A 221 -22.36 12.08 16.55
C LEU A 221 -21.65 10.73 16.45
N VAL A 222 -20.70 10.48 17.35
CA VAL A 222 -20.03 9.19 17.49
C VAL A 222 -20.85 8.30 18.40
N ARG A 223 -21.20 7.10 17.92
CA ARG A 223 -21.92 6.12 18.71
C ARG A 223 -21.01 5.43 19.74
N PRO A 224 -21.50 5.12 20.96
CA PRO A 224 -20.70 4.44 21.99
C PRO A 224 -20.15 3.08 21.57
N GLU A 225 -20.84 2.37 20.68
CA GLU A 225 -20.43 1.06 20.15
C GLU A 225 -19.17 1.16 19.30
N THR A 226 -19.02 2.25 18.52
CA THR A 226 -17.83 2.52 17.70
C THR A 226 -16.58 2.69 18.56
N LEU A 227 -16.73 3.12 19.82
CA LEU A 227 -15.60 3.26 20.74
C LEU A 227 -15.07 1.91 21.24
N ALA A 228 -15.89 0.85 21.19
CA ALA A 228 -15.46 -0.50 21.55
C ALA A 228 -14.52 -1.12 20.50
N ASP A 229 -14.58 -0.64 19.26
CA ASP A 229 -13.73 -1.08 18.13
C ASP A 229 -12.31 -0.46 18.16
N LEU A 230 -12.07 0.50 19.06
CA LEU A 230 -10.80 1.21 19.18
C LEU A 230 -9.79 0.38 19.97
N PRO A 231 -8.50 0.43 19.59
CA PRO A 231 -7.49 -0.45 20.18
C PRO A 231 -7.25 -0.18 21.67
N GLN A 232 -7.43 1.06 22.14
CA GLN A 232 -7.13 1.49 23.50
C GLN A 232 -7.98 2.70 23.91
N MET A 233 -8.06 2.94 25.23
CA MET A 233 -8.59 4.17 25.84
C MET A 233 -10.09 4.47 25.61
N ALA A 234 -10.90 3.45 25.32
CA ALA A 234 -12.34 3.63 25.10
C ALA A 234 -13.05 4.44 26.21
N PRO A 235 -12.78 4.25 27.53
CA PRO A 235 -13.41 5.07 28.58
C PRO A 235 -13.04 6.56 28.50
N THR A 236 -11.76 6.84 28.24
CA THR A 236 -11.28 8.23 28.10
C THR A 236 -11.88 8.90 26.87
N LEU A 237 -11.93 8.18 25.76
CA LEU A 237 -12.52 8.71 24.53
C LEU A 237 -14.02 8.95 24.70
N ARG A 238 -14.73 8.04 25.38
CA ARG A 238 -16.14 8.22 25.70
C ARG A 238 -16.38 9.52 26.48
N GLU A 239 -15.59 9.77 27.52
CA GLU A 239 -15.67 11.01 28.30
C GLU A 239 -15.34 12.24 27.45
N ALA A 240 -14.29 12.18 26.62
CA ALA A 240 -13.91 13.29 25.74
C ALA A 240 -15.00 13.63 24.72
N PHE A 241 -15.61 12.62 24.08
CA PHE A 241 -16.74 12.82 23.17
C PHE A 241 -17.97 13.35 23.89
N ALA A 242 -18.23 12.91 25.12
CA ALA A 242 -19.33 13.43 25.93
C ALA A 242 -19.13 14.92 26.26
N ARG A 243 -17.93 15.31 26.72
CA ARG A 243 -17.57 16.73 26.99
C ARG A 243 -17.67 17.60 25.74
N ALA A 244 -17.32 17.06 24.58
CA ALA A 244 -17.42 17.76 23.31
C ALA A 244 -18.84 17.74 22.69
N SER A 245 -19.85 17.17 23.37
CA SER A 245 -21.22 16.99 22.85
C SER A 245 -21.27 16.25 21.51
N LEU A 246 -20.31 15.34 21.29
CA LEU A 246 -20.16 14.54 20.07
C LEU A 246 -20.38 13.04 20.32
N LEU A 247 -20.89 12.67 21.50
CA LEU A 247 -21.27 11.30 21.84
C LEU A 247 -22.78 11.13 21.69
N ASP A 248 -23.20 10.13 20.91
CA ASP A 248 -24.61 9.77 20.77
C ASP A 248 -25.08 8.87 21.94
N ARG A 249 -26.41 8.72 22.05
CA ARG A 249 -27.02 7.73 22.94
C ARG A 249 -26.80 6.31 22.38
N PRO A 250 -26.62 5.29 23.24
CA PRO A 250 -26.61 3.91 22.81
C PRO A 250 -27.89 3.57 22.06
N ARG A 251 -27.79 2.93 20.90
CA ARG A 251 -28.98 2.57 20.12
C ARG A 251 -29.58 1.28 20.67
N ALA A 252 -30.89 1.31 20.98
CA ALA A 252 -31.62 0.09 21.25
C ALA A 252 -31.55 -0.82 20.02
N ARG A 253 -31.04 -2.05 20.19
CA ARG A 253 -31.05 -3.03 19.11
C ARG A 253 -32.49 -3.46 18.86
N ILE A 254 -32.95 -3.35 17.61
CA ILE A 254 -34.27 -3.84 17.20
C ILE A 254 -34.39 -5.35 17.48
N VAL A 255 -33.29 -6.09 17.27
CA VAL A 255 -33.20 -7.52 17.61
C VAL A 255 -32.30 -7.69 18.84
N PRO A 256 -32.81 -8.23 19.96
CA PRO A 256 -32.01 -8.52 21.14
C PRO A 256 -30.84 -9.47 20.83
N ALA A 257 -29.69 -9.25 21.47
CA ALA A 257 -28.47 -10.02 21.21
C ALA A 257 -28.66 -11.54 21.41
N TRP A 258 -29.51 -11.94 22.37
CA TRP A 258 -29.82 -13.34 22.64
C TRP A 258 -30.60 -14.02 21.49
N GLN A 259 -31.47 -13.29 20.79
CA GLN A 259 -32.16 -13.82 19.59
C GLN A 259 -31.22 -14.00 18.40
N THR A 260 -30.09 -13.29 18.40
CA THR A 260 -29.02 -13.45 17.39
C THR A 260 -27.96 -14.49 17.78
N SER A 261 -28.07 -15.11 18.96
CA SER A 261 -27.12 -16.14 19.39
C SER A 261 -27.32 -17.41 18.57
N GLY A 262 -26.35 -17.74 17.71
CA GLY A 262 -26.39 -18.94 16.87
C GLY A 262 -27.30 -18.86 15.63
N ARG A 263 -27.97 -17.75 15.33
CA ARG A 263 -28.70 -17.49 14.07
C ARG A 263 -28.66 -15.99 13.77
N GLY A 264 -28.55 -15.56 12.51
CA GLY A 264 -28.54 -14.13 12.17
C GLY A 264 -27.51 -13.76 11.11
N SER A 265 -26.81 -12.64 11.26
CA SER A 265 -25.84 -12.18 10.27
C SER A 265 -24.62 -13.11 10.14
N CYS A 266 -24.17 -13.34 8.91
CA CYS A 266 -22.96 -14.11 8.64
C CYS A 266 -21.76 -13.41 9.29
N ARG A 267 -21.01 -14.08 10.16
CA ARG A 267 -19.84 -13.51 10.84
C ARG A 267 -18.81 -12.91 9.89
N ASP A 268 -18.70 -13.39 8.65
CA ASP A 268 -17.71 -12.93 7.67
C ASP A 268 -18.20 -11.75 6.82
N CYS A 269 -19.48 -11.72 6.41
CA CYS A 269 -20.02 -10.69 5.51
C CYS A 269 -21.33 -10.04 5.97
N LEU A 270 -21.72 -10.24 7.23
CA LEU A 270 -22.98 -9.86 7.91
C LEU A 270 -24.29 -10.01 7.12
N ALA A 271 -24.25 -10.59 5.91
CA ALA A 271 -25.42 -10.97 5.15
C ALA A 271 -26.24 -11.93 6.01
N TRP A 272 -27.55 -11.72 6.05
CA TRP A 272 -28.43 -12.55 6.84
C TRP A 272 -28.25 -14.03 6.48
N THR A 273 -28.07 -14.86 7.50
CA THR A 273 -27.96 -16.30 7.35
C THR A 273 -28.69 -17.01 8.49
N ASN A 274 -29.65 -17.85 8.14
CA ASN A 274 -30.35 -18.67 9.13
C ASN A 274 -29.55 -19.93 9.53
N LYS A 275 -28.22 -19.92 9.35
CA LYS A 275 -27.36 -21.08 9.59
C LYS A 275 -26.70 -20.98 10.96
N ARG A 276 -26.68 -22.10 11.69
CA ARG A 276 -26.05 -22.21 13.03
C ARG A 276 -24.58 -21.84 13.06
N ALA A 277 -23.85 -22.15 11.99
CA ALA A 277 -22.43 -21.82 11.85
C ALA A 277 -22.16 -20.32 11.61
N GLN A 278 -23.21 -19.49 11.45
CA GLN A 278 -23.13 -18.06 11.12
C GLN A 278 -22.18 -17.76 9.95
N ARG A 279 -22.11 -18.65 8.95
CA ARG A 279 -21.41 -18.40 7.68
C ARG A 279 -22.37 -18.64 6.52
N CYS A 280 -22.53 -17.64 5.66
CA CYS A 280 -23.29 -17.82 4.43
C CYS A 280 -22.50 -18.68 3.43
N VAL A 281 -23.21 -19.32 2.49
CA VAL A 281 -22.59 -20.15 1.44
C VAL A 281 -21.54 -19.36 0.65
N GLY A 282 -21.81 -18.09 0.33
CA GLY A 282 -20.85 -17.24 -0.38
C GLY A 282 -19.54 -17.02 0.38
N CYS A 283 -19.56 -16.92 1.72
CA CYS A 283 -18.35 -16.78 2.52
C CYS A 283 -17.64 -18.12 2.75
N LEU A 284 -18.38 -19.23 2.82
CA LEU A 284 -17.80 -20.57 2.85
C LEU A 284 -17.04 -20.87 1.55
N ASN A 285 -17.68 -20.61 0.40
CA ASN A 285 -17.07 -20.79 -0.91
C ASN A 285 -15.87 -19.87 -1.09
N TRP A 286 -15.99 -18.59 -0.69
CA TRP A 286 -14.86 -17.66 -0.70
C TRP A 286 -13.70 -18.18 0.14
N ALA A 287 -13.94 -18.71 1.33
CA ALA A 287 -12.88 -19.23 2.18
C ALA A 287 -12.18 -20.49 1.63
N HIS A 288 -12.83 -21.25 0.75
CA HIS A 288 -12.24 -22.49 0.21
C HIS A 288 -11.01 -22.23 -0.69
N GLY A 289 -11.00 -21.09 -1.40
CA GLY A 289 -9.90 -20.71 -2.30
C GLY A 289 -8.91 -19.69 -1.74
N HIS A 290 -9.04 -19.28 -0.47
CA HIS A 290 -8.35 -18.10 0.05
C HIS A 290 -7.82 -18.31 1.47
N THR A 291 -6.64 -17.76 1.74
CA THR A 291 -6.02 -17.82 3.07
C THR A 291 -6.64 -16.82 4.03
N SER A 292 -6.75 -17.20 5.31
CA SER A 292 -7.21 -16.29 6.35
C SER A 292 -6.10 -15.33 6.76
N GLY A 293 -6.45 -14.07 6.98
CA GLY A 293 -5.53 -13.06 7.49
C GLY A 293 -6.25 -11.75 7.81
N THR A 294 -5.46 -10.74 8.17
CA THR A 294 -5.98 -9.40 8.50
C THR A 294 -6.24 -8.59 7.22
N CYS A 295 -7.51 -8.26 6.96
CA CYS A 295 -7.90 -7.43 5.83
C CYS A 295 -7.23 -6.04 5.89
N GLN A 296 -6.57 -5.58 4.83
CA GLN A 296 -5.85 -4.29 4.85
C GLN A 296 -6.77 -3.06 4.94
N ARG A 297 -8.07 -3.24 4.68
CA ARG A 297 -9.10 -2.19 4.65
C ARG A 297 -9.90 -2.13 5.96
N CYS A 298 -10.44 -3.26 6.42
CA CYS A 298 -11.26 -3.32 7.64
C CYS A 298 -10.57 -4.00 8.84
N ALA A 299 -9.35 -4.53 8.65
CA ALA A 299 -8.53 -5.21 9.66
C ALA A 299 -9.16 -6.40 10.36
N ARG A 300 -10.19 -6.97 9.76
CA ARG A 300 -10.80 -8.21 10.24
C ARG A 300 -9.97 -9.42 9.84
N TRP A 301 -9.91 -10.40 10.73
CA TRP A 301 -9.36 -11.72 10.44
C TRP A 301 -10.37 -12.58 9.69
N VAL A 302 -10.21 -12.70 8.37
CA VAL A 302 -11.12 -13.43 7.47
C VAL A 302 -10.35 -13.94 6.25
N ALA A 303 -10.97 -14.75 5.40
CA ALA A 303 -10.36 -15.17 4.13
C ALA A 303 -10.17 -13.99 3.16
N LEU A 304 -8.98 -13.86 2.58
CA LEU A 304 -8.54 -12.69 1.80
C LEU A 304 -8.20 -13.04 0.34
N HIS A 305 -8.55 -12.14 -0.57
CA HIS A 305 -8.01 -12.06 -1.94
C HIS A 305 -7.20 -10.78 -2.05
N ASP A 306 -5.93 -10.86 -2.45
CA ASP A 306 -5.00 -9.72 -2.55
C ASP A 306 -4.94 -8.83 -1.29
N GLY A 307 -5.08 -9.43 -0.11
CA GLY A 307 -5.08 -8.72 1.17
C GLY A 307 -6.41 -8.09 1.59
N TYR A 308 -7.48 -8.28 0.82
CA TYR A 308 -8.82 -7.73 1.09
C TYR A 308 -9.85 -8.84 1.32
N CYS A 309 -10.80 -8.59 2.22
CA CYS A 309 -11.89 -9.53 2.45
C CYS A 309 -12.97 -9.44 1.38
N ARG A 310 -13.79 -10.50 1.24
CA ARG A 310 -14.90 -10.57 0.28
C ARG A 310 -15.74 -9.28 0.21
N ARG A 311 -16.17 -8.71 1.34
CA ARG A 311 -16.95 -7.45 1.35
C ARG A 311 -16.13 -6.24 0.89
N CYS A 312 -14.85 -6.17 1.27
CA CYS A 312 -13.98 -5.07 0.86
C CYS A 312 -13.65 -5.11 -0.64
N VAL A 313 -13.79 -6.27 -1.28
CA VAL A 313 -13.66 -6.47 -2.73
C VAL A 313 -15.00 -6.28 -3.44
N LEU A 314 -16.11 -6.69 -2.82
CA LEU A 314 -17.47 -6.46 -3.32
C LEU A 314 -17.84 -4.98 -3.17
N VAL A 315 -17.46 -4.17 -4.15
CA VAL A 315 -18.09 -2.87 -4.39
C VAL A 315 -19.45 -3.17 -5.01
N PRO A 316 -20.58 -2.87 -4.36
CA PRO A 316 -21.84 -2.85 -5.09
C PRO A 316 -21.69 -1.77 -6.17
N LEU A 317 -21.74 -2.19 -7.45
CA LEU A 317 -22.00 -1.24 -8.51
C LEU A 317 -23.39 -0.69 -8.21
N CYS A 318 -23.46 0.55 -7.73
CA CYS A 318 -24.68 1.33 -7.84
C CYS A 318 -24.95 1.49 -9.34
N THR A 319 -25.68 0.56 -9.94
CA THR A 319 -26.37 0.81 -11.20
C THR A 319 -27.57 1.71 -10.88
N GLY A 320 -27.27 2.93 -10.45
CA GLY A 320 -28.23 3.99 -10.20
C GLY A 320 -28.06 5.01 -11.30
N GLY A 321 -28.85 4.86 -12.37
CA GLY A 321 -29.04 5.89 -13.35
C GLY A 321 -29.44 7.18 -12.64
N SER A 322 -28.67 8.23 -12.89
CA SER A 322 -29.11 9.60 -12.73
C SER A 322 -30.30 9.81 -13.66
N THR A 323 -31.49 9.93 -13.09
CA THR A 323 -32.55 10.86 -13.50
C THR A 323 -33.66 10.75 -12.46
N TYR A 324 -33.71 11.74 -11.58
CA TYR A 324 -34.86 12.57 -11.13
C TYR A 324 -34.56 13.13 -9.75
#